data_AF-A0A2R7NQ90-F1
#
_entry.id   AF-A0A2R7NQ90-F1
#
_cell.length_a   1.000
_cell.length_b   1.000
_cell.length_c   1.000
_cell.angle_alpha   90.00
_cell.angle_beta   90.00
_cell.angle_gamma   90.00
#
_symmetry.space_group_name_H-M   'P 1'
#
loop_
_entity.id
_entity.type
_entity.pdbx_description
1 polymer ?
#
loop_
_entity_poly.entity_id
_entity_poly.type
_entity_poly.pdbx_seq_one_letter_code
_entity_poly.pdbx_strand_id
1 'polypeptide(L)'
;MSDDATTMTTADSAHPCLSCGACCASFRVDFAVYEMQAMGGTVPDGLALDVNGSTCRMRGTEQVPIRCAALTGQVGQQVACSIYELRPAP
;
A
#
# COMPACT_ATOMS: atom_id res chain seq x y z
N MET A 1 14.51 21.50 -41.21
CA MET A 1 14.50 20.03 -41.24
C MET A 1 15.50 19.52 -40.23
N SER A 2 15.11 19.45 -38.97
CA SER A 2 15.71 18.67 -37.87
C SER A 2 14.89 18.99 -36.64
N ASP A 3 13.68 18.43 -36.59
CA ASP A 3 12.88 18.42 -35.36
C ASP A 3 13.29 17.16 -34.59
N ASP A 4 13.99 17.40 -33.50
CA ASP A 4 14.49 16.43 -32.54
C ASP A 4 13.29 15.72 -31.87
N ALA A 5 13.12 14.45 -32.20
CA ALA A 5 12.10 13.59 -31.63
C ALA A 5 12.48 13.26 -30.18
N THR A 6 12.16 14.19 -29.26
CA THR A 6 12.14 13.94 -27.82
C THR A 6 11.20 12.77 -27.56
N THR A 7 11.80 11.60 -27.32
CA THR A 7 11.11 10.37 -26.96
C THR A 7 10.61 10.54 -25.52
N MET A 8 9.38 11.03 -25.38
CA MET A 8 8.70 11.14 -24.10
C MET A 8 8.39 9.71 -23.62
N THR A 9 9.22 9.22 -22.71
CA THR A 9 9.04 7.92 -22.05
C THR A 9 7.74 7.99 -21.27
N THR A 10 6.73 7.27 -21.76
CA THR A 10 5.47 7.02 -21.06
C THR A 10 5.81 6.37 -19.73
N ALA A 11 5.56 7.09 -18.62
CA ALA A 11 5.54 6.52 -17.29
C ALA A 11 4.45 5.45 -17.29
N ASP A 12 4.90 4.21 -17.43
CA ASP A 12 4.08 3.02 -17.29
C ASP A 12 3.27 3.14 -16.00
N SER A 13 1.98 2.80 -16.07
CA SER A 13 0.98 2.98 -15.02
C SER A 13 1.23 2.06 -13.82
N ALA A 14 2.42 2.12 -13.23
CA ALA A 14 2.75 1.51 -11.96
C ALA A 14 1.85 2.15 -10.91
N HIS A 15 0.92 1.36 -10.38
CA HIS A 15 -0.06 1.81 -9.40
C HIS A 15 0.63 2.63 -8.29
N PRO A 16 0.09 3.78 -7.85
CA PRO A 16 0.81 4.74 -7.01
C PRO A 16 1.52 4.15 -5.78
N CYS A 17 0.96 3.14 -5.12
CA CYS A 17 1.61 2.49 -3.98
C CYS A 17 2.83 1.61 -4.32
N LEU A 18 3.11 1.33 -5.60
CA LEU A 18 4.32 0.69 -6.09
C LEU A 18 5.46 1.68 -6.37
N SER A 19 5.21 2.99 -6.29
CA SER A 19 6.21 4.02 -6.62
C SER A 19 6.30 5.17 -5.61
N CYS A 20 5.19 5.57 -4.98
CA CYS A 20 5.16 6.71 -4.05
C CYS A 20 5.05 6.31 -2.57
N GLY A 21 4.44 5.16 -2.25
CA GLY A 21 4.25 4.69 -0.88
C GLY A 21 3.37 5.60 0.00
N ALA A 22 2.71 6.60 -0.58
CA ALA A 22 1.96 7.63 0.15
C ALA A 22 0.88 7.04 1.06
N CYS A 23 0.11 6.06 0.56
CA CYS A 23 -0.93 5.41 1.37
C CYS A 23 -0.34 4.67 2.58
N CYS A 24 0.82 4.04 2.40
CA CYS A 24 1.49 3.27 3.44
C CYS A 24 2.29 4.14 4.43
N ALA A 25 2.59 5.40 4.11
CA ALA A 25 3.41 6.30 4.92
C ALA A 25 2.62 7.48 5.51
N SER A 26 1.36 7.68 5.11
CA SER A 26 0.61 8.88 5.50
C SER A 26 -0.84 8.62 5.86
N PHE A 27 -1.43 7.50 5.42
CA PHE A 27 -2.82 7.20 5.69
C PHE A 27 -2.99 6.00 6.60
N ARG A 28 -4.01 6.09 7.46
CA ARG A 28 -4.56 4.95 8.16
C ARG A 28 -5.24 4.04 7.14
N VAL A 29 -4.95 2.75 7.20
CA VAL A 29 -5.53 1.76 6.29
C VAL A 29 -6.44 0.84 7.09
N ASP A 30 -7.72 1.20 7.11
CA ASP A 30 -8.81 0.41 7.69
C ASP A 30 -9.54 -0.34 6.57
N PHE A 31 -9.94 -1.57 6.83
CA PHE A 31 -10.56 -2.45 5.84
C PHE A 31 -11.51 -3.46 6.52
N ALA A 32 -12.33 -4.17 5.75
CA ALA A 32 -13.33 -5.08 6.31
C ALA A 32 -12.66 -6.37 6.85
N VAL A 33 -13.17 -6.90 7.96
CA VAL A 33 -12.64 -8.14 8.57
C VAL A 33 -12.64 -9.32 7.58
N TYR A 34 -13.56 -9.35 6.61
CA TYR A 34 -13.66 -10.38 5.58
C TYR A 34 -12.54 -10.35 4.54
N GLU A 35 -11.74 -9.28 4.49
CA GLU A 35 -10.57 -9.22 3.61
C GLU A 35 -9.33 -9.88 4.24
N MET A 36 -9.38 -10.21 5.54
CA MET A 36 -8.34 -11.00 6.21
C MET A 36 -8.33 -12.46 5.74
N GLN A 37 -7.15 -13.08 5.67
CA GLN A 37 -6.98 -14.49 5.33
C GLN A 37 -7.78 -15.42 6.23
N ALA A 38 -7.80 -15.17 7.54
CA ALA A 38 -8.60 -15.94 8.50
C ALA A 38 -10.11 -15.94 8.20
N MET A 39 -10.60 -14.95 7.45
CA MET A 39 -12.01 -14.78 7.10
C MET A 39 -12.32 -15.07 5.62
N GLY A 40 -11.35 -15.61 4.87
CA GLY A 40 -11.50 -15.98 3.46
C GLY A 40 -11.03 -14.92 2.46
N GLY A 41 -10.45 -13.81 2.93
CA GLY A 41 -9.82 -12.80 2.09
C GLY A 41 -8.34 -13.09 1.80
N THR A 42 -7.59 -12.05 1.41
CA THR A 42 -6.19 -12.16 0.97
C THR A 42 -5.19 -11.51 1.92
N VAL A 43 -5.63 -10.57 2.78
CA VAL A 43 -4.74 -9.79 3.64
C VAL A 43 -4.14 -10.67 4.74
N PRO A 44 -2.80 -10.79 4.85
CA PRO A 44 -2.18 -11.64 5.85
C PRO A 44 -2.50 -11.21 7.28
N ASP A 45 -2.96 -12.16 8.10
CA ASP A 45 -3.47 -11.84 9.44
C ASP A 45 -2.40 -11.19 10.35
N GLY A 46 -1.13 -11.60 10.18
CA GLY A 46 0.00 -11.05 10.92
C GLY A 46 0.30 -9.58 10.62
N LEU A 47 -0.28 -9.00 9.57
CA LEU A 47 -0.12 -7.59 9.19
C LEU A 47 -1.33 -6.73 9.58
N ALA A 48 -2.36 -7.32 10.18
CA ALA A 48 -3.58 -6.64 10.58
C ALA A 48 -3.75 -6.58 12.11
N LEU A 49 -4.61 -5.66 12.56
CA LEU A 49 -5.15 -5.54 13.90
C LEU A 49 -6.66 -5.52 13.81
N ASP A 50 -7.34 -6.26 14.68
CA ASP A 50 -8.78 -6.06 14.89
C ASP A 50 -9.02 -4.71 15.56
N VAL A 51 -10.00 -3.96 15.06
CA VAL A 51 -10.42 -2.66 15.61
C VAL A 51 -11.72 -2.80 16.39
N ASN A 52 -12.71 -3.51 15.87
CA ASN A 52 -14.05 -3.61 16.46
C ASN A 52 -14.87 -4.85 16.01
N GLY A 53 -14.21 -5.90 15.51
CA GLY A 53 -14.83 -7.16 15.09
C GLY A 53 -15.36 -7.18 13.65
N SER A 54 -15.66 -6.02 13.05
CA SER A 54 -16.02 -5.92 11.62
C SER A 54 -15.01 -5.12 10.79
N THR A 55 -14.19 -4.31 11.45
CA THR A 55 -13.11 -3.53 10.85
C THR A 55 -11.75 -3.99 11.36
N CYS A 56 -10.82 -4.11 10.44
CA CYS A 56 -9.41 -4.34 10.73
C CYS A 56 -8.56 -3.17 10.24
N ARG A 57 -7.35 -3.05 10.77
CA ARG A 57 -6.39 -2.01 10.44
C ARG A 57 -5.04 -2.61 10.09
N MET A 58 -4.38 -2.09 9.05
CA MET A 58 -2.99 -2.44 8.79
C MET A 58 -2.08 -1.99 9.94
N ARG A 59 -1.28 -2.91 10.47
CA ARG A 59 -0.28 -2.63 11.51
C ARG A 59 0.66 -1.51 11.09
N GLY A 60 1.03 -0.67 12.04
CA GLY A 60 1.88 0.50 11.82
C GLY A 60 1.13 1.73 11.29
N THR A 61 -0.20 1.65 11.14
CA THR A 61 -1.04 2.78 10.74
C THR A 61 -1.99 3.26 11.85
N GLU A 62 -1.87 2.70 13.05
CA GLU A 62 -2.69 3.04 14.21
C GLU A 62 -2.31 4.34 14.91
N GLN A 63 -1.07 4.81 14.74
CA GLN A 63 -0.52 5.99 15.41
C GLN A 63 0.42 6.78 14.48
N VAL A 64 0.64 8.06 14.81
CA VAL A 64 1.57 8.94 14.08
C VAL A 64 2.96 8.86 14.74
N PRO A 65 4.06 8.71 13.98
CA PRO A 65 4.14 8.70 12.52
C PRO A 65 3.63 7.40 11.90
N ILE A 66 2.82 7.53 10.83
CA ILE A 66 2.25 6.40 10.09
C ILE A 66 3.35 5.69 9.31
N ARG A 67 3.45 4.38 9.48
CA ARG A 67 4.30 3.52 8.66
C ARG A 67 3.76 2.10 8.62
N CYS A 68 2.97 1.81 7.60
CA CYS A 68 2.39 0.48 7.36
C CYS A 68 3.47 -0.62 7.41
N ALA A 69 3.16 -1.72 8.08
CA ALA A 69 4.06 -2.86 8.23
C ALA A 69 4.44 -3.53 6.89
N ALA A 70 3.62 -3.35 5.85
CA ALA A 70 3.91 -3.82 4.50
C ALA A 70 4.80 -2.87 3.67
N LEU A 71 5.10 -1.67 4.18
CA LEU A 71 5.95 -0.72 3.46
C LEU A 71 7.41 -1.18 3.51
N THR A 72 7.98 -1.39 2.33
CA THR A 72 9.41 -1.66 2.14
C THR A 72 10.08 -0.48 1.44
N GLY A 73 11.39 -0.33 1.66
CA GLY A 73 12.17 0.79 1.12
C GLY A 73 12.05 2.09 1.94
N GLN A 74 12.43 3.19 1.30
CA GLN A 74 12.52 4.52 1.89
C GLN A 74 11.66 5.54 1.13
N VAL A 75 10.74 6.16 1.86
CA VAL A 75 9.87 7.24 1.34
C VAL A 75 10.72 8.40 0.83
N GLY A 76 10.37 8.91 -0.35
CA GLY A 76 11.14 9.94 -1.05
C GLY A 76 12.33 9.41 -1.86
N GLN A 77 12.59 8.10 -1.84
CA GLN A 77 13.60 7.45 -2.69
C GLN A 77 12.98 6.33 -3.52
N GLN A 78 12.85 5.13 -2.94
CA GLN A 78 12.27 3.96 -3.57
C GLN A 78 11.49 3.18 -2.51
N VAL A 79 10.23 2.86 -2.82
CA VAL A 79 9.32 2.16 -1.93
C VAL A 79 8.54 1.10 -2.68
N ALA A 80 8.09 0.08 -1.97
CA ALA A 80 7.15 -0.90 -2.49
C ALA A 80 6.28 -1.46 -1.36
N CYS A 81 5.06 -1.90 -1.70
CA CYS A 81 4.24 -2.70 -0.80
C CYS A 81 4.62 -4.18 -0.93
N SER A 82 5.07 -4.81 0.14
CA SER A 82 5.46 -6.24 0.14
C SER A 82 4.29 -7.20 -0.09
N ILE A 83 3.06 -6.71 0.05
CA ILE A 83 1.83 -7.48 -0.14
C ILE A 83 0.92 -6.88 -1.20
N TYR A 84 1.45 -6.17 -2.20
CA TYR A 84 0.63 -5.40 -3.15
C TYR A 84 -0.52 -6.20 -3.78
N GLU A 85 -0.30 -7.45 -4.17
CA GLU A 85 -1.35 -8.34 -4.72
C GLU A 85 -2.34 -8.87 -3.67
N LEU A 86 -1.95 -8.84 -2.39
CA LEU A 86 -2.73 -9.31 -1.24
C LEU A 86 -3.24 -8.14 -0.38
N ARG A 87 -3.15 -6.92 -0.90
CA ARG A 87 -3.53 -5.71 -0.16
C ARG A 87 -5.05 -5.65 0.02
N PRO A 88 -5.53 -4.97 1.08
CA PRO A 88 -6.96 -4.66 1.18
C PRO A 88 -7.40 -3.78 0.00
N ALA A 89 -8.68 -3.89 -0.36
CA ALA A 89 -9.28 -3.04 -1.37
C ALA A 89 -9.19 -1.55 -0.96
N PRO A 90 -8.93 -0.63 -1.92
CA PRO A 90 -8.86 0.81 -1.65
C PRO A 90 -10.22 1.45 -1.36
#